data_AF-A0AAD0Z214-F1
#
_entry.id   AF-A0AAD0Z214-F1
#
_cell.length_a   1.000
_cell.length_b   1.000
_cell.length_c   1.000
_cell.angle_alpha   90.00
_cell.angle_beta   90.00
_cell.angle_gamma   90.00
#
_symmetry.space_group_name_H-M   'P 1'
#
loop_
_entity.id
_entity.type
_entity.pdbx_description
1 polymer ?
#
loop_
_entity_poly.entity_id
_entity_poly.type
_entity_poly.pdbx_seq_one_letter_code
_entity_poly.pdbx_strand_id
1 'polypeptide(L)'
;MKNIIVMITGMFFLFTSCVDEKKQKVQDQEQCSQNKNIEFKYDSLTLKFMDKYKNVNLDKAQIFHIKNGKSILLPHTLKQQDSQLKIKNITGLQTTDTLEVKVAENLNFKLYNFKNMPYYGGKQMLGCCLGQYMIKDKKIDVPYYDILNIY
;
A
#
# COMPACT_ATOMS: atom_id res chain seq x y z
N MET A 1 4.17 -41.87 -36.78
CA MET A 1 4.57 -40.44 -36.71
C MET A 1 3.38 -39.45 -36.66
N LYS A 2 2.27 -39.77 -35.98
CA LYS A 2 1.14 -38.82 -35.77
C LYS A 2 1.01 -38.33 -34.32
N ASN A 3 1.57 -39.05 -33.35
CA ASN A 3 1.41 -38.74 -31.92
C ASN A 3 2.45 -37.75 -31.36
N ILE A 4 3.57 -37.52 -32.06
CA ILE A 4 4.64 -36.60 -31.61
C ILE A 4 4.28 -35.14 -31.90
N ILE A 5 3.58 -34.88 -33.00
CA ILE A 5 3.21 -33.51 -33.41
C ILE A 5 2.22 -32.88 -32.42
N VAL A 6 1.26 -33.65 -31.91
CA VAL A 6 0.27 -33.15 -30.94
C VAL A 6 0.92 -32.76 -29.60
N MET A 7 1.92 -33.52 -29.13
CA MET A 7 2.66 -33.20 -27.91
C MET A 7 3.50 -31.92 -28.03
N ILE A 8 4.14 -31.69 -29.18
CA ILE A 8 4.94 -30.47 -29.41
C ILE A 8 4.02 -29.25 -29.52
N THR A 9 2.83 -29.38 -30.12
CA THR A 9 1.90 -28.25 -30.26
C THR A 9 1.26 -27.85 -28.92
N GLY A 10 0.93 -28.81 -28.05
CA GLY A 10 0.38 -28.54 -26.71
C GLY A 10 1.37 -27.83 -25.77
N MET A 11 2.68 -28.02 -25.97
CA MET A 11 3.70 -27.38 -25.14
C MET A 11 3.92 -25.91 -25.53
N PHE A 12 3.72 -25.53 -26.80
CA PHE A 12 3.85 -24.14 -27.24
C PHE A 12 2.72 -23.21 -26.76
N PHE A 13 1.49 -23.71 -26.61
CA PHE A 13 0.35 -22.91 -26.11
C PHE A 13 0.48 -22.51 -24.63
N LEU A 14 1.26 -23.24 -23.83
CA LEU A 14 1.47 -22.92 -22.41
C LEU A 14 2.42 -21.73 -22.20
N PHE A 15 3.32 -21.47 -23.16
CA PHE A 15 4.27 -20.36 -23.05
C PHE A 15 3.68 -19.01 -23.47
N THR A 16 2.71 -18.98 -24.38
CA THR A 16 2.08 -17.73 -24.82
C THR A 16 1.20 -17.13 -23.72
N SER A 17 0.41 -17.95 -23.02
CA SER A 17 -0.47 -17.47 -21.94
C SER A 17 0.28 -16.82 -20.78
N CYS A 18 1.47 -17.33 -20.43
CA CYS A 18 2.29 -16.75 -19.37
C CYS A 18 2.95 -15.42 -19.76
N VAL A 19 3.24 -15.20 -21.05
CA VAL A 19 3.83 -13.94 -21.53
C VAL A 19 2.77 -12.83 -21.53
N ASP A 20 1.55 -13.14 -21.95
CA ASP A 20 0.45 -12.16 -21.99
C ASP A 20 0.00 -11.77 -20.57
N GLU A 21 -0.04 -12.71 -19.63
CA GLU A 21 -0.32 -12.40 -18.22
C GLU A 21 0.73 -11.44 -17.61
N LYS A 22 2.01 -11.60 -17.95
CA LYS A 22 3.07 -10.69 -17.46
C LYS A 22 2.92 -9.30 -18.06
N LYS A 23 2.64 -9.21 -19.36
CA LYS A 23 2.41 -7.91 -20.04
C LYS A 23 1.21 -7.20 -19.44
N GLN A 24 0.12 -7.91 -19.18
CA GLN A 24 -1.07 -7.35 -18.55
C GLN A 24 -0.75 -6.79 -17.16
N LYS A 25 -0.03 -7.54 -16.32
CA LYS A 25 0.36 -7.06 -14.98
C LYS A 25 1.23 -5.81 -15.00
N VAL A 26 2.09 -5.67 -16.02
CA VAL A 26 2.90 -4.46 -16.21
C VAL A 26 2.00 -3.28 -16.59
N GLN A 27 1.07 -3.47 -17.52
CA GLN A 27 0.10 -2.44 -17.92
C GLN A 27 -0.79 -2.00 -16.73
N ASP A 28 -1.31 -2.96 -15.96
CA ASP A 28 -2.12 -2.69 -14.77
C ASP A 28 -1.31 -1.88 -13.73
N GLN A 29 -0.03 -2.22 -13.55
CA GLN A 29 0.88 -1.49 -12.67
C GLN A 29 1.12 -0.06 -13.15
N GLU A 30 1.36 0.12 -14.45
CA GLU A 30 1.54 1.45 -15.07
C GLU A 30 0.28 2.29 -14.88
N GLN A 31 -0.90 1.73 -15.20
CA GLN A 31 -2.19 2.39 -15.04
C GLN A 31 -2.40 2.89 -13.60
N CYS A 32 -2.19 2.03 -12.60
CA CYS A 32 -2.33 2.45 -11.21
C CYS A 32 -1.30 3.50 -10.79
N SER A 33 -0.05 3.36 -11.24
CA SER A 33 1.04 4.25 -10.84
C SER A 33 0.88 5.69 -11.32
N GLN A 34 0.09 5.91 -12.38
CA GLN A 34 -0.19 7.26 -12.91
C GLN A 34 -1.20 8.03 -12.06
N ASN A 35 -2.03 7.36 -11.26
CA ASN A 35 -2.98 8.05 -10.39
C ASN A 35 -2.26 8.73 -9.22
N LYS A 36 -2.31 10.07 -9.20
CA LYS A 36 -1.70 10.88 -8.14
C LYS A 36 -2.48 10.86 -6.84
N ASN A 37 -3.78 10.55 -6.87
CA ASN A 37 -4.60 10.39 -5.69
C ASN A 37 -4.47 8.94 -5.22
N ILE A 38 -4.26 8.74 -3.92
CA ILE A 38 -4.20 7.41 -3.34
C ILE A 38 -5.61 6.84 -3.24
N GLU A 39 -5.79 5.67 -3.84
CA GLU A 39 -7.01 4.90 -3.75
C GLU A 39 -6.95 4.01 -2.51
N PHE A 40 -7.98 4.05 -1.68
CA PHE A 40 -8.11 3.16 -0.54
C PHE A 40 -9.16 2.11 -0.85
N LYS A 41 -8.93 0.88 -0.41
CA LYS A 41 -9.92 -0.18 -0.56
C LYS A 41 -11.05 -0.02 0.45
N TYR A 42 -10.71 0.46 1.63
CA TYR A 42 -11.60 0.73 2.74
C TYR A 42 -11.65 2.22 3.06
N ASP A 43 -12.68 2.63 3.78
CA ASP A 43 -12.86 4.00 4.25
C ASP A 43 -11.88 4.41 5.38
N SER A 44 -10.87 3.61 5.67
CA SER A 44 -9.98 3.82 6.80
C SER A 44 -8.55 3.37 6.51
N LEU A 45 -7.60 4.07 7.13
CA LEU A 45 -6.18 3.76 7.11
C LEU A 45 -5.72 3.38 8.50
N THR A 46 -5.08 2.23 8.63
CA THR A 46 -4.51 1.76 9.89
C THR A 46 -2.99 1.87 9.85
N LEU A 47 -2.41 2.50 10.87
CA LEU A 47 -0.99 2.52 11.13
C LEU A 47 -0.69 1.49 12.23
N LYS A 48 0.10 0.47 11.91
CA LYS A 48 0.44 -0.62 12.82
C LYS A 48 1.91 -0.57 13.19
N PHE A 49 2.22 -0.46 14.47
CA PHE A 49 3.59 -0.41 14.94
C PHE A 49 4.14 -1.83 15.12
N MET A 50 5.28 -2.10 14.49
CA MET A 50 5.88 -3.43 14.38
C MET A 50 7.22 -3.50 15.13
N ASP A 51 7.73 -4.71 15.31
CA ASP A 51 9.03 -5.02 15.89
C ASP A 51 9.30 -4.27 17.21
N LYS A 52 10.38 -3.48 17.28
CA LYS A 52 10.76 -2.71 18.46
C LYS A 52 9.73 -1.65 18.88
N TYR A 53 8.77 -1.32 18.01
CA TYR A 53 7.70 -0.36 18.29
C TYR A 53 6.36 -1.03 18.63
N LYS A 54 6.29 -2.37 18.64
CA LYS A 54 5.05 -3.12 18.94
C LYS A 54 4.44 -2.82 20.31
N ASN A 55 5.17 -2.24 21.26
CA ASN A 55 4.65 -1.90 22.59
C ASN A 55 4.82 -0.42 22.94
N VAL A 56 4.97 0.44 21.93
CA VAL A 56 5.08 1.89 22.17
C VAL A 56 3.79 2.42 22.78
N ASN A 57 3.89 3.32 23.76
CA ASN A 57 2.72 4.03 24.27
C ASN A 57 2.23 5.02 23.21
N LEU A 58 0.98 4.88 22.77
CA LEU A 58 0.36 5.69 21.73
C LEU A 58 -0.69 6.68 22.28
N ASP A 59 -0.85 6.81 23.60
CA ASP A 59 -1.89 7.64 24.24
C ASP A 59 -1.84 9.11 23.82
N LYS A 60 -0.63 9.61 23.52
CA LYS A 60 -0.39 10.99 23.06
C LYS A 60 -0.08 11.07 21.57
N ALA A 61 -0.31 10.00 20.82
CA ALA A 61 0.03 9.98 19.42
C ALA A 61 -0.83 10.98 18.63
N GLN A 62 -0.22 11.60 17.64
CA GLN A 62 -0.86 12.52 16.71
C GLN A 62 -0.46 12.14 15.30
N ILE A 63 -1.41 12.25 14.37
CA ILE A 63 -1.16 12.00 12.96
C ILE A 63 -1.46 13.26 12.19
N PHE A 64 -0.51 13.71 11.39
CA PHE A 64 -0.62 14.89 10.56
C PHE A 64 -0.54 14.51 9.08
N HIS A 65 -1.49 15.02 8.30
CA HIS A 65 -1.40 15.03 6.83
C HIS A 65 -0.71 16.31 6.39
N ILE A 66 0.48 16.17 5.84
CA ILE A 66 1.26 17.27 5.28
C ILE A 66 1.05 17.28 3.77
N LYS A 67 0.41 18.35 3.27
CA LYS A 67 0.17 18.59 1.84
C LYS A 67 0.33 20.06 1.49
N ASN A 68 1.02 20.37 0.39
CA ASN A 68 1.28 21.73 -0.07
C ASN A 68 1.82 22.67 1.04
N GLY A 69 2.77 22.17 1.85
CA GLY A 69 3.37 22.91 2.96
C GLY A 69 2.46 23.14 4.18
N LYS A 70 1.19 22.69 4.14
CA LYS A 70 0.27 22.77 5.27
C LYS A 70 0.26 21.45 6.03
N SER A 71 0.21 21.53 7.36
CA SER A 71 0.05 20.38 8.24
C SER A 71 -1.36 20.36 8.81
N ILE A 72 -2.09 19.26 8.60
CA ILE A 72 -3.48 19.09 9.02
C ILE A 72 -3.53 17.92 10.01
N LEU A 73 -3.97 18.17 11.23
CA LEU A 73 -4.17 17.10 12.22
C LEU A 73 -5.31 16.19 11.76
N LEU A 74 -5.05 14.89 11.70
CA LEU A 74 -6.04 13.87 11.38
C LEU A 74 -6.65 13.28 12.64
N PRO A 75 -7.99 13.26 12.76
CA PRO A 75 -8.66 12.53 13.83
C PRO A 75 -8.41 11.04 13.66
N HIS A 76 -8.14 10.36 14.77
CA HIS A 76 -7.86 8.94 14.76
C HIS A 76 -8.34 8.27 16.05
N THR A 77 -8.43 6.95 15.99
CA THR A 77 -8.77 6.09 17.13
C THR A 77 -7.55 5.25 17.49
N LEU A 78 -7.35 5.06 18.79
CA LEU A 78 -6.26 4.25 19.33
C LEU A 78 -6.78 2.84 19.66
N LYS A 79 -6.05 1.82 19.21
CA LYS A 79 -6.20 0.44 19.68
C LYS A 79 -4.87 -0.02 20.28
N GLN A 80 -4.65 0.33 21.54
CA GLN A 80 -3.36 0.13 22.24
C GLN A 80 -2.94 -1.35 22.33
N GLN A 81 -3.88 -2.27 22.56
CA GLN A 81 -3.60 -3.72 22.63
C GLN A 81 -2.99 -4.27 21.33
N ASP A 82 -3.31 -3.65 20.21
CA ASP A 82 -2.82 -4.05 18.89
C ASP A 82 -1.70 -3.14 18.37
N SER A 83 -1.31 -2.14 19.15
CA SER A 83 -0.39 -1.06 18.78
C SER A 83 -0.71 -0.45 17.43
N GLN A 84 -1.96 0.02 17.32
CA GLN A 84 -2.53 0.57 16.11
C GLN A 84 -3.15 1.94 16.33
N LEU A 85 -2.98 2.80 15.34
CA LEU A 85 -3.76 4.01 15.17
C LEU A 85 -4.61 3.86 13.91
N LYS A 86 -5.90 4.20 13.98
CA LYS A 86 -6.82 4.09 12.84
C LYS A 86 -7.44 5.44 12.52
N ILE A 87 -7.22 5.93 11.30
CA ILE A 87 -7.86 7.11 10.74
C ILE A 87 -9.12 6.65 10.00
N LYS A 88 -10.28 7.20 10.34
CA LYS A 88 -11.54 6.96 9.61
C LYS A 88 -11.75 8.07 8.57
N ASN A 89 -12.47 7.74 7.49
CA ASN A 89 -12.83 8.64 6.40
C ASN A 89 -11.61 9.35 5.79
N ILE A 90 -10.50 8.62 5.65
CA ILE A 90 -9.31 9.20 5.03
C ILE A 90 -9.59 9.45 3.55
N THR A 91 -9.33 10.66 3.10
CA THR A 91 -9.58 11.09 1.72
C THR A 91 -8.54 12.11 1.29
N GLY A 92 -8.29 12.18 -0.02
CA GLY A 92 -7.45 13.21 -0.61
C GLY A 92 -5.96 13.11 -0.25
N LEU A 93 -5.47 11.93 0.15
CA LEU A 93 -4.04 11.65 0.22
C LEU A 93 -3.48 11.54 -1.19
N GLN A 94 -2.37 12.21 -1.47
CA GLN A 94 -1.69 12.15 -2.76
C GLN A 94 -0.34 11.45 -2.66
N THR A 95 0.16 10.96 -3.79
CA THR A 95 1.48 10.28 -3.93
C THR A 95 2.65 11.11 -3.37
N THR A 96 2.56 12.44 -3.46
CA THR A 96 3.58 13.40 -2.99
C THR A 96 3.40 13.86 -1.55
N ASP A 97 2.29 13.51 -0.91
CA ASP A 97 2.00 13.94 0.45
C ASP A 97 2.84 13.16 1.47
N THR A 98 2.82 13.64 2.72
CA THR A 98 3.44 12.96 3.85
C THR A 98 2.42 12.76 4.97
N LEU A 99 2.41 11.57 5.56
CA LEU A 99 1.79 11.33 6.86
C LEU A 99 2.88 11.37 7.92
N GLU A 100 2.82 12.34 8.82
CA GLU A 100 3.72 12.45 9.96
C GLU A 100 3.02 11.93 11.21
N VAL A 101 3.62 10.95 11.87
CA VAL A 101 3.11 10.30 13.08
C VAL A 101 4.03 10.67 14.23
N LYS A 102 3.52 11.46 15.18
CA LYS A 102 4.24 11.86 16.39
C LYS A 102 3.71 11.05 17.54
N VAL A 103 4.55 10.32 18.25
CA VAL A 103 4.11 9.40 19.32
C VAL A 103 4.49 9.94 20.69
N ALA A 104 5.77 10.29 20.86
CA ALA A 104 6.33 10.92 22.05
C ALA A 104 7.29 12.02 21.60
N GLU A 105 7.77 12.86 22.53
CA GLU A 105 8.55 14.08 22.22
C GLU A 105 9.73 13.86 21.26
N ASN A 106 10.29 12.65 21.20
CA ASN A 106 11.42 12.31 20.33
C ASN A 106 11.15 11.15 19.35
N LEU A 107 9.93 10.65 19.25
CA LEU A 107 9.60 9.53 18.36
C LEU A 107 8.59 9.95 17.29
N ASN A 108 9.13 10.25 16.10
CA ASN A 108 8.39 10.70 14.95
C ASN A 108 8.67 9.80 13.74
N PHE A 109 7.63 9.52 12.96
CA PHE A 109 7.72 8.75 11.72
C PHE A 109 7.13 9.56 10.58
N LYS A 110 7.81 9.55 9.43
CA LYS A 110 7.30 10.14 8.20
C LYS A 110 7.08 9.03 7.19
N LEU A 111 5.84 8.91 6.74
CA LEU A 111 5.43 8.03 5.66
C LEU A 111 5.17 8.90 4.43
N TYR A 112 5.83 8.60 3.32
CA TYR A 112 5.84 9.45 2.12
C TYR A 112 6.04 8.62 0.85
N ASN A 113 6.01 9.26 -0.31
CA ASN A 113 6.16 8.62 -1.61
C ASN A 113 5.17 7.45 -1.77
N PHE A 114 3.91 7.73 -1.46
CA PHE A 114 2.84 6.75 -1.57
C PHE A 114 2.63 6.37 -3.03
N LYS A 115 2.32 5.10 -3.29
CA LYS A 115 2.02 4.63 -4.65
C LYS A 115 0.81 3.70 -4.63
N ASN A 116 0.00 3.83 -5.67
CA ASN A 116 -1.04 2.88 -5.97
C ASN A 116 -0.44 1.64 -6.65
N MET A 117 -1.03 0.48 -6.38
CA MET A 117 -0.75 -0.77 -7.04
C MET A 117 -2.07 -1.47 -7.42
N PRO A 118 -2.06 -2.29 -8.48
CA PRO A 118 -3.22 -3.07 -8.86
C PRO A 118 -3.48 -4.17 -7.82
N TYR A 119 -4.75 -4.43 -7.54
CA TYR A 119 -5.16 -5.59 -6.77
C TYR A 119 -6.06 -6.50 -7.59
N TYR A 120 -5.95 -7.81 -7.32
CA TYR A 120 -6.50 -8.84 -8.18
C TYR A 120 -7.44 -9.78 -7.40
N GLY A 121 -8.48 -10.23 -8.10
CA GLY A 121 -9.32 -11.36 -7.72
C GLY A 121 -9.00 -12.53 -8.62
N GLY A 122 -8.07 -13.40 -8.20
CA GLY A 122 -7.51 -14.41 -9.09
C GLY A 122 -6.67 -13.78 -10.20
N LYS A 123 -7.04 -13.99 -11.46
CA LYS A 123 -6.32 -13.43 -12.63
C LYS A 123 -6.83 -12.06 -13.09
N GLN A 124 -8.00 -11.62 -12.59
CA GLN A 124 -8.63 -10.38 -13.02
C GLN A 124 -8.23 -9.23 -12.08
N MET A 125 -7.82 -8.10 -12.66
CA MET A 125 -7.64 -6.85 -11.92
C MET A 125 -9.00 -6.32 -11.46
N LEU A 126 -9.10 -6.01 -10.17
CA LEU A 126 -10.31 -5.47 -9.56
C LEU A 126 -10.25 -3.95 -9.39
N GLY A 127 -9.05 -3.37 -9.35
CA GLY A 127 -8.84 -1.93 -9.25
C GLY A 127 -7.44 -1.58 -8.77
N CYS A 128 -7.25 -0.30 -8.40
CA CYS A 128 -6.03 0.20 -7.79
C CYS A 128 -6.25 0.43 -6.29
N CYS A 129 -5.19 0.34 -5.50
CA CYS A 129 -5.21 0.69 -4.09
C CYS A 129 -3.82 1.11 -3.60
N LEU A 130 -3.74 1.72 -2.43
CA LEU A 130 -2.49 2.00 -1.73
C LEU A 130 -1.67 0.71 -1.59
N GLY A 131 -0.54 0.65 -2.28
CA GLY A 131 0.29 -0.55 -2.35
C GLY A 131 1.71 -0.35 -1.83
N GLN A 132 2.21 0.89 -1.82
CA GLN A 132 3.58 1.18 -1.40
C GLN A 132 3.69 2.54 -0.72
N TYR A 133 4.69 2.66 0.16
CA TYR A 133 5.13 3.91 0.78
C TYR A 133 6.59 3.79 1.21
N MET A 134 7.17 4.89 1.66
CA MET A 134 8.51 4.93 2.23
C MET A 134 8.49 5.34 3.69
N ILE A 135 9.40 4.76 4.47
CA ILE A 135 9.69 5.16 5.85
C ILE A 135 11.21 5.10 6.06
N LYS A 136 11.83 6.19 6.52
CA LYS A 136 13.30 6.28 6.71
C LYS A 136 14.08 5.79 5.47
N ASP A 137 13.69 6.27 4.29
CA ASP A 137 14.24 5.90 2.98
C ASP A 137 14.12 4.43 2.55
N LYS A 138 13.38 3.62 3.30
CA LYS A 138 13.07 2.23 2.93
C LYS A 138 11.71 2.15 2.28
N LYS A 139 11.65 1.51 1.10
CA LYS A 139 10.40 1.15 0.43
C LYS A 139 9.71 0.02 1.21
N ILE A 140 8.44 0.21 1.53
CA ILE A 140 7.61 -0.79 2.19
C ILE A 140 6.40 -1.08 1.29
N ASP A 141 6.16 -2.36 1.05
CA ASP A 141 4.93 -2.82 0.39
C ASP A 141 3.83 -2.98 1.45
N VAL A 142 2.61 -2.58 1.10
CA VAL A 142 1.43 -2.65 1.96
C VAL A 142 1.00 -4.13 2.07
N PRO A 143 1.14 -4.76 3.26
CA PRO A 143 0.93 -6.21 3.39
C PRO A 143 -0.54 -6.61 3.27
N TYR A 144 -1.43 -5.73 3.72
CA TYR A 144 -2.88 -5.86 3.66
C TYR A 144 -3.44 -4.47 3.36
N TYR A 145 -4.45 -4.41 2.50
CA TYR A 145 -5.05 -3.17 2.04
C TYR A 145 -5.26 -2.17 3.19
N ASP A 146 -4.75 -0.95 2.98
CA ASP A 146 -4.89 0.19 3.90
C ASP A 146 -4.31 -0.03 5.31
N ILE A 147 -3.35 -0.95 5.47
CA ILE A 147 -2.57 -1.13 6.70
C ILE A 147 -1.10 -0.80 6.44
N LEU A 148 -0.58 0.25 7.08
CA LEU A 148 0.81 0.68 6.98
C LEU A 148 1.57 0.25 8.23
N ASN A 149 2.58 -0.60 8.04
CA ASN A 149 3.48 -1.01 9.09
C ASN A 149 4.55 0.05 9.38
N ILE A 150 4.79 0.32 10.66
CA ILE A 150 5.82 1.26 11.13
C ILE A 150 6.94 0.45 11.82
N TYR A 151 8.16 0.57 11.28
CA TYR A 151 9.36 -0.20 11.68
C TYR A 151 10.50 0.67 12.24
#